data_AF-A0A6I4UHP3-F1
#
_entry.id   AF-A0A6I4UHP3-F1
#
_cell.length_a   1.000
_cell.length_b   1.000
_cell.length_c   1.000
_cell.angle_alpha   90.00
_cell.angle_beta   90.00
_cell.angle_gamma   90.00
#
_symmetry.space_group_name_H-M   'P 1'
#
loop_
_entity.id
_entity.type
_entity.pdbx_description
1 polymer ?
#
loop_
_entity_poly.entity_id
_entity_poly.type
_entity_poly.pdbx_seq_one_letter_code
_entity_poly.pdbx_strand_id
1 'polypeptide(L)'
;MPFHQTPFDHIGDWSPSIQLLPFLQGTCFVLIEAARFAVSSLLIVLGVPLFLFLLLAGWDLSLLFAQLQNLAEHYRDADALRRLGFSQDLQGAFLILTLGVLLLRGPRFLQRLELALAPTNSKEADNG
;
A
#
# COMPACT_ATOMS: atom_id res chain seq x y z
N MET A 1 -21.69 11.25 -60.26
CA MET A 1 -21.99 9.84 -59.91
C MET A 1 -21.81 9.71 -58.40
N PRO A 2 -22.86 9.50 -57.59
CA PRO A 2 -22.68 9.38 -56.15
C PRO A 2 -22.27 7.95 -55.80
N PHE A 3 -21.20 7.81 -55.02
CA PHE A 3 -20.70 6.54 -54.53
C PHE A 3 -21.70 5.93 -53.54
N HIS A 4 -22.12 4.69 -53.81
CA HIS A 4 -22.89 3.88 -52.87
C HIS A 4 -22.02 3.60 -51.64
N GLN A 5 -22.27 4.27 -50.51
CA GLN A 5 -21.81 3.79 -49.21
C GLN A 5 -22.67 2.58 -48.84
N THR A 6 -22.02 1.47 -48.51
CA THR A 6 -22.74 0.27 -48.09
C THR A 6 -22.88 0.28 -46.57
N PRO A 7 -24.02 -0.20 -46.01
CA PRO A 7 -24.25 -0.18 -44.56
C PRO A 7 -23.27 -1.08 -43.76
N PHE A 8 -22.36 -1.76 -44.44
CA PHE A 8 -21.35 -2.65 -43.85
C PHE A 8 -19.98 -1.96 -43.66
N ASP A 9 -19.81 -0.73 -44.15
CA ASP A 9 -18.52 -0.01 -44.05
C ASP A 9 -18.20 0.48 -42.63
N HIS A 10 -19.16 0.44 -41.69
CA HIS A 10 -19.01 0.88 -40.29
C HIS A 10 -18.61 -0.26 -39.33
N ILE A 11 -18.47 -1.48 -39.83
CA ILE A 11 -18.28 -2.67 -38.96
C ILE A 11 -16.83 -2.74 -38.42
N GLY A 12 -15.89 -2.03 -39.04
CA GLY A 12 -14.49 -1.95 -38.60
C GLY A 12 -14.21 -0.96 -37.46
N ASP A 13 -15.14 -0.05 -37.15
CA ASP A 13 -14.90 1.04 -36.18
C ASP A 13 -15.01 0.58 -34.71
N TRP A 14 -15.43 -0.67 -34.47
CA TRP A 14 -15.67 -1.23 -33.15
C TRP A 14 -14.49 -2.01 -32.55
N SER A 15 -13.27 -1.78 -33.04
CA SER A 15 -12.08 -2.32 -32.37
C SER A 15 -11.50 -1.27 -31.42
N PRO A 16 -11.78 -1.33 -30.09
CA PRO A 16 -11.06 -0.51 -29.15
C PRO A 16 -9.58 -0.87 -29.26
N SER A 17 -8.78 0.03 -29.81
CA SER A 17 -7.32 -0.13 -29.81
C SER A 17 -6.89 -0.23 -28.36
N ILE A 18 -6.44 -1.42 -27.93
CA ILE A 18 -5.90 -1.61 -26.58
C ILE A 18 -4.61 -0.81 -26.53
N GLN A 19 -4.70 0.41 -26.00
CA GLN A 19 -3.56 1.29 -25.82
C GLN A 19 -2.73 0.75 -24.64
N LEU A 20 -1.83 -0.19 -24.94
CA LEU A 20 -0.98 -0.86 -23.95
C LEU A 20 -0.12 0.11 -23.14
N LEU A 21 0.37 1.20 -23.77
CA LEU A 21 1.21 2.20 -23.10
C LEU A 21 0.50 2.92 -21.94
N PRO A 22 -0.67 3.56 -22.14
CA PRO A 22 -1.40 4.20 -21.04
C PRO A 22 -1.91 3.18 -20.01
N PHE A 23 -2.21 1.95 -20.41
CA PHE A 23 -2.55 0.88 -19.47
C PHE A 23 -1.36 0.51 -18.56
N LEU A 24 -0.15 0.35 -19.12
CA LEU A 24 1.08 0.11 -18.36
C LEU A 24 1.43 1.29 -17.46
N GLN A 25 1.27 2.51 -17.95
CA GLN A 25 1.52 3.73 -17.18
C GLN A 25 0.57 3.85 -15.99
N GLY A 26 -0.72 3.60 -16.20
CA GLY A 26 -1.72 3.57 -15.12
C GLY A 26 -1.41 2.47 -14.10
N THR A 27 -1.08 1.26 -14.56
CA THR A 27 -0.74 0.14 -13.68
C THR A 27 0.52 0.41 -12.85
N CYS A 28 1.56 0.98 -13.47
CA CYS A 28 2.81 1.35 -12.80
C CYS A 28 2.57 2.44 -11.74
N PHE A 29 1.77 3.45 -12.06
CA PHE A 29 1.39 4.49 -11.12
C PHE A 29 0.66 3.91 -9.89
N VAL A 30 -0.32 3.02 -10.11
CA VAL A 30 -1.05 2.36 -9.02
C VAL A 30 -0.10 1.50 -8.17
N LEU A 31 0.82 0.75 -8.79
CA LEU A 31 1.81 -0.05 -8.07
C LEU A 31 2.72 0.80 -7.19
N ILE A 32 3.23 1.92 -7.70
CA ILE A 32 4.09 2.83 -6.94
C ILE A 32 3.33 3.46 -5.77
N GLU A 33 2.10 3.93 -5.99
CA GLU A 33 1.32 4.56 -4.94
C GLU A 33 0.88 3.53 -3.88
N ALA A 34 0.53 2.31 -4.30
CA ALA A 34 0.26 1.20 -3.39
C ALA A 34 1.51 0.79 -2.60
N ALA A 35 2.68 0.71 -3.24
CA ALA A 35 3.94 0.41 -2.56
C ALA A 35 4.30 1.50 -1.55
N ARG A 36 4.14 2.78 -1.92
CA ARG A 36 4.32 3.92 -1.00
C ARG A 36 3.38 3.81 0.21
N PHE A 37 2.12 3.49 -0.03
CA PHE A 37 1.13 3.29 1.03
C PHE A 37 1.51 2.12 1.95
N ALA A 38 1.92 0.99 1.38
CA ALA A 38 2.34 -0.19 2.13
C ALA A 38 3.58 0.08 2.97
N VAL A 39 4.65 0.64 2.38
CA VAL A 39 5.89 0.97 3.08
C VAL A 39 5.64 1.99 4.19
N SER A 40 4.86 3.06 3.91
CA SER A 40 4.51 4.04 4.94
C SER A 40 3.71 3.43 6.09
N SER A 41 2.80 2.49 5.78
CA SER A 41 2.03 1.79 6.81
C SER A 41 2.91 0.86 7.64
N LEU A 42 3.82 0.11 7.02
CA LEU A 42 4.81 -0.72 7.71
C LEU A 42 5.73 0.11 8.62
N LEU A 43 6.19 1.27 8.13
CA LEU A 43 6.99 2.19 8.93
C LEU A 43 6.22 2.72 10.15
N ILE A 44 4.92 2.92 10.07
CA ILE A 44 4.10 3.30 11.23
C ILE A 44 3.96 2.11 12.19
N VAL A 45 3.58 0.94 11.68
CA VAL A 45 3.36 -0.27 12.48
C VAL A 45 4.61 -0.65 13.27
N LEU A 46 5.79 -0.54 12.67
CA LEU A 46 7.07 -0.87 13.33
C LEU A 46 7.67 0.34 14.06
N GLY A 47 7.53 1.53 13.49
CA GLY A 47 8.13 2.75 14.02
C GLY A 47 7.43 3.29 15.26
N VAL A 48 6.10 3.16 15.38
CA VAL A 48 5.37 3.62 16.56
C VAL A 48 5.77 2.84 17.82
N PRO A 49 5.79 1.50 17.84
CA PRO A 49 6.30 0.76 18.99
C PRO A 49 7.74 1.11 19.34
N LEU A 50 8.61 1.23 18.33
CA LEU A 50 10.01 1.62 18.51
C LEU A 50 10.12 3.02 19.14
N PHE A 51 9.36 3.98 18.63
CA PHE A 51 9.31 5.35 19.12
C PHE A 51 8.79 5.41 20.56
N LEU A 52 7.70 4.70 20.87
CA LEU A 52 7.15 4.65 22.22
C LEU A 52 8.16 4.06 23.22
N PHE A 53 8.87 3.01 22.82
CA PHE A 53 9.93 2.45 23.65
C PHE A 53 11.02 3.49 23.92
N LEU A 54 11.54 4.15 22.88
CA LEU A 54 12.58 5.17 23.03
C LEU A 54 12.12 6.36 23.87
N LEU A 55 10.87 6.79 23.69
CA LEU A 55 10.28 7.87 24.48
C LEU A 55 10.26 7.51 25.98
N LEU A 56 9.83 6.29 26.31
CA LEU A 56 9.80 5.79 27.70
C LEU A 56 11.20 5.56 28.27
N ALA A 57 12.16 5.17 27.43
CA ALA A 57 13.57 5.00 27.80
C ALA A 57 14.35 6.32 27.87
N GLY A 58 13.72 7.47 27.65
CA GLY A 58 14.41 8.77 27.66
C GLY A 58 15.40 8.97 26.51
N TRP A 59 15.11 8.36 25.35
CA TRP A 59 15.97 8.30 24.16
C TRP A 59 17.24 7.45 24.32
N ASP A 60 17.32 6.64 25.38
CA ASP A 60 18.43 5.72 25.60
C ASP A 60 18.32 4.47 24.71
N LEU A 61 19.17 4.42 23.69
CA LEU A 61 19.26 3.29 22.77
C LEU A 61 19.92 2.06 23.41
N SER A 62 20.79 2.25 24.41
CA SER A 62 21.42 1.14 25.14
C SER A 62 20.39 0.35 25.95
N LEU A 63 19.40 1.03 26.54
CA LEU A 63 18.30 0.39 27.26
C LEU A 63 17.42 -0.45 26.31
N LEU A 64 17.17 0.03 25.10
CA LEU A 64 16.46 -0.73 24.06
C LEU A 64 17.18 -2.03 23.71
N PHE A 65 18.49 -1.96 23.46
CA PHE A 65 19.26 -3.15 23.15
C PHE A 65 19.39 -4.09 24.35
N ALA A 66 19.48 -3.57 25.57
CA ALA A 66 19.49 -4.39 26.78
C ALA A 66 18.19 -5.18 26.94
N GLN A 67 17.03 -4.56 26.71
CA GLN A 67 15.74 -5.25 26.74
C GLN A 67 15.60 -6.26 25.61
N LEU A 68 16.08 -5.92 24.40
CA LEU A 68 16.08 -6.85 23.27
C LEU A 68 16.98 -8.06 23.55
N GLN A 69 18.14 -7.85 24.18
CA GLN A 69 19.05 -8.92 24.57
C GLN A 69 18.43 -9.83 25.63
N ASN A 70 17.77 -9.25 26.65
CA ASN A 70 17.07 -10.01 27.67
C ASN A 70 15.94 -10.86 27.05
N LEU A 71 15.19 -10.28 26.12
CA LEU A 71 14.13 -10.98 25.39
C LEU A 71 14.67 -12.10 24.49
N ALA A 72 15.78 -11.85 23.79
CA ALA A 72 16.42 -12.84 22.93
C ALA A 72 16.93 -14.03 23.75
N GLU A 73 17.55 -13.78 24.90
CA GLU A 73 18.03 -14.82 25.79
C GLU A 73 16.87 -15.64 26.35
N HIS A 74 15.81 -14.97 26.81
CA HIS A 74 14.62 -15.66 27.30
C HIS A 74 13.93 -16.49 26.21
N TYR A 75 13.86 -15.99 24.97
CA TYR A 75 13.34 -16.74 23.83
C TYR A 75 14.22 -17.95 23.47
N ARG A 76 15.55 -17.80 23.55
CA ARG A 76 16.55 -18.85 23.30
C ARG A 76 16.44 -19.99 24.32
N ASP A 77 16.14 -19.67 25.57
CA ASP A 77 16.02 -20.65 26.67
C ASP A 77 14.60 -21.18 26.87
N ALA A 78 13.58 -20.57 26.26
CA ALA A 78 12.19 -20.98 26.40
C ALA A 78 11.90 -22.37 25.79
N ASP A 79 10.93 -23.09 26.36
CA ASP A 79 10.40 -24.33 25.79
C ASP A 79 9.67 -24.09 24.45
N ALA A 80 9.57 -25.13 23.61
CA ALA A 80 8.95 -25.04 22.28
C ALA A 80 7.53 -24.46 22.29
N LEU A 81 6.71 -24.81 23.29
CA LEU A 81 5.35 -24.28 23.45
C LEU A 81 5.34 -22.78 23.76
N ARG A 82 6.27 -22.29 24.60
CA ARG A 82 6.38 -20.87 24.95
C ARG A 82 6.89 -20.04 23.79
N ARG A 83 7.81 -20.58 22.99
CA ARG A 83 8.29 -19.93 21.75
C ARG A 83 7.16 -19.76 20.72
N LEU A 84 6.31 -20.77 20.58
CA LEU A 84 5.14 -20.71 19.69
C LEU A 84 4.11 -19.68 20.18
N GLY A 85 3.80 -19.65 21.48
CA GLY A 85 2.91 -18.64 22.04
C GLY A 85 3.43 -17.21 21.81
N PHE A 86 4.72 -16.97 22.10
CA PHE A 86 5.34 -15.67 21.88
C PHE A 86 5.36 -15.24 20.41
N SER A 87 5.67 -16.16 19.49
CA SER A 87 5.67 -15.84 18.06
C SER A 87 4.26 -15.55 17.54
N GLN A 88 3.25 -16.28 18.04
CA GLN A 88 1.86 -16.05 17.72
C GLN A 88 1.35 -14.70 18.25
N ASP A 89 1.73 -14.33 19.48
CA ASP A 89 1.41 -13.02 20.05
C ASP A 89 2.03 -11.88 19.23
N LEU A 90 3.30 -12.01 18.82
CA LEU A 90 3.96 -11.04 17.94
C LEU A 90 3.27 -10.91 16.58
N GLN A 91 2.94 -12.05 15.95
CA GLN A 91 2.22 -12.05 14.68
C GLN A 91 0.83 -11.43 14.82
N GLY A 92 0.10 -11.79 15.89
CA GLY A 92 -1.21 -11.24 16.20
C GLY A 92 -1.16 -9.73 16.40
N ALA A 93 -0.23 -9.24 17.23
CA ALA A 93 -0.03 -7.82 17.45
C ALA A 93 0.32 -7.08 16.14
N PHE A 94 1.23 -7.64 15.35
CA PHE A 94 1.61 -7.08 14.04
C PHE A 94 0.42 -7.01 13.08
N LEU A 95 -0.39 -8.07 12.99
CA LEU A 95 -1.59 -8.10 12.15
C LEU A 95 -2.63 -7.09 12.62
N ILE A 96 -2.91 -7.00 13.93
CA ILE A 96 -3.87 -6.05 14.50
C ILE A 96 -3.42 -4.61 14.23
N LEU A 97 -2.15 -4.29 14.47
CA LEU A 97 -1.60 -2.96 14.20
C LEU A 97 -1.65 -2.63 12.70
N THR A 98 -1.24 -3.57 11.85
CA THR A 98 -1.26 -3.38 10.40
C THR A 98 -2.67 -3.14 9.91
N LEU A 99 -3.63 -3.98 10.31
CA LEU A 99 -5.03 -3.84 9.94
C LEU A 99 -5.61 -2.52 10.45
N GLY A 100 -5.32 -2.13 11.70
CA GLY A 100 -5.74 -0.85 12.26
C GLY A 100 -5.23 0.34 11.44
N VAL A 101 -3.94 0.34 11.08
CA VAL A 101 -3.35 1.39 10.23
C VAL A 101 -3.98 1.38 8.82
N LEU A 102 -4.20 0.20 8.24
CA LEU A 102 -4.81 0.06 6.91
C LEU A 102 -6.25 0.59 6.89
N LEU A 103 -7.05 0.25 7.90
CA LEU A 103 -8.43 0.72 8.02
C LEU A 103 -8.49 2.24 8.21
N LEU A 104 -7.59 2.80 9.02
CA LEU A 104 -7.54 4.26 9.25
C LEU A 104 -7.10 5.05 8.01
N ARG A 105 -6.19 4.50 7.19
CA ARG A 105 -5.63 5.22 6.03
C ARG A 105 -6.23 4.83 4.69
N GLY A 106 -6.86 3.66 4.62
CA GLY A 106 -7.55 3.11 3.45
C GLY A 106 -8.46 4.10 2.73
N PRO A 107 -9.40 4.80 3.40
CA PRO A 107 -10.33 5.69 2.69
C PRO A 107 -9.60 6.84 1.97
N ARG A 108 -8.55 7.40 2.58
CA ARG A 108 -7.76 8.47 1.95
C ARG A 108 -6.93 7.98 0.77
N PHE A 109 -6.44 6.74 0.84
CA PHE A 109 -5.72 6.11 -0.27
C PHE A 109 -6.65 5.88 -1.46
N LEU A 110 -7.86 5.36 -1.20
CA LEU A 110 -8.86 5.14 -2.24
C LEU A 110 -9.30 6.46 -2.90
N GLN A 111 -9.53 7.51 -2.12
CA GLN A 111 -9.85 8.85 -2.65
C GLN A 111 -8.73 9.41 -3.54
N ARG A 112 -7.45 9.19 -3.17
CA ARG A 112 -6.32 9.64 -3.99
C ARG A 112 -6.21 8.87 -5.30
N LEU A 113 -6.45 7.55 -5.27
CA LEU A 113 -6.48 6.74 -6.48
C LEU A 113 -7.64 7.16 -7.39
N GLU A 114 -8.82 7.38 -6.84
CA GLU A 114 -10.00 7.83 -7.60
C GLU A 114 -9.73 9.17 -8.30
N LEU A 115 -9.18 10.16 -7.57
CA LEU A 115 -8.80 11.45 -8.15
C LEU A 115 -7.70 11.35 -9.21
N ALA A 116 -6.73 10.45 -9.04
CA ALA A 116 -5.63 10.28 -9.96
C ALA A 116 -6.01 9.51 -11.23
N LEU A 117 -7.01 8.62 -11.15
CA LEU A 117 -7.54 7.84 -12.28
C LEU A 117 -8.75 8.51 -12.96
N ALA A 118 -9.36 9.51 -12.34
CA ALA A 118 -10.45 10.26 -12.96
C ALA A 118 -9.98 10.83 -14.31
N PRO A 119 -10.72 10.58 -15.41
CA PRO A 119 -10.29 11.01 -16.73
C PRO A 119 -10.17 12.53 -16.77
N THR A 120 -9.01 13.02 -17.22
CA THR A 120 -8.74 14.44 -17.47
C THR A 120 -9.54 14.95 -18.67
N ASN A 121 -10.87 14.89 -18.63
CA ASN A 121 -11.75 15.36 -19.70
C ASN A 121 -12.09 16.86 -19.60
N SER A 122 -11.53 17.59 -18.63
CA SER A 122 -11.94 18.96 -18.31
C SER A 122 -10.92 20.05 -18.66
N LYS A 123 -9.79 19.73 -19.30
CA LYS A 123 -8.81 20.75 -19.74
C LYS A 123 -8.73 20.98 -21.25
N GLU A 124 -9.49 20.26 -22.06
CA GLU A 124 -9.48 20.41 -23.53
C GLU A 124 -10.75 21.08 -24.09
N ALA A 125 -11.74 21.38 -23.25
CA ALA A 125 -12.98 22.06 -23.64
C ALA A 125 -12.97 23.59 -23.48
N ASP A 126 -11.87 24.18 -22.98
CA ASP A 126 -11.74 25.62 -22.69
C ASP A 126 -10.73 26.36 -23.60
N ASN A 127 -10.16 25.66 -24.59
CA ASN A 127 -9.31 26.25 -25.64
C ASN A 127 -10.01 26.20 -27.01
N GLY A 128 -11.28 26.60 -27.04
CA GLY A 128 -12.06 26.82 -28.26
C GLY A 128 -12.29 28.31 -28.51
#